data_AF-A0A3R7CVV9-F1
#
_entry.id   AF-A0A3R7CVV9-F1
#
_cell.length_a   1.000
_cell.length_b   1.000
_cell.length_c   1.000
_cell.angle_alpha   90.00
_cell.angle_beta   90.00
_cell.angle_gamma   90.00
#
_symmetry.space_group_name_H-M   'P 1'
#
loop_
_entity.id
_entity.type
_entity.pdbx_description
1 polymer ?
#
loop_
_entity_poly.entity_id
_entity_poly.type
_entity_poly.pdbx_seq_one_letter_code
_entity_poly.pdbx_strand_id
1 'polypeptide(L)'
;MPPGFTFAKIGGSSRVKESQKHSARITAVLTIRGDGTKLPLLIIVKGHPGGDIEKTERPTYPEGPVYAVQKNAYMNQRIWSLYLREVLKPDIDCPSVVLADNLNCHVSSKSYKIIEDEFFCGVYLHPLPANTTSILQPFDVGFMGPFKKMCRTEWIKEEKVVTAAEKRLATIKRSIKVWNDMKQETVRKSFEKALNIFEI
;
A
#
# COMPACT_ATOMS: atom_id res chain seq x y z
N MET A 1 -3.20 12.19 -6.19
CA MET A 1 -4.54 12.49 -5.61
C MET A 1 -5.04 13.76 -6.25
N PRO A 2 -6.32 13.86 -6.65
CA PRO A 2 -6.84 15.11 -7.17
C PRO A 2 -6.75 16.23 -6.10
N PRO A 3 -6.54 17.48 -6.51
CA PRO A 3 -6.55 18.62 -5.59
C PRO A 3 -7.92 18.75 -4.91
N GLY A 4 -7.93 19.21 -3.65
CA GLY A 4 -9.17 19.39 -2.88
C GLY A 4 -10.02 20.57 -3.36
N PHE A 5 -9.40 21.50 -4.10
CA PHE A 5 -10.05 22.66 -4.70
C PHE A 5 -9.45 22.88 -6.10
N THR A 6 -10.29 23.24 -7.06
CA THR A 6 -9.85 23.69 -8.40
C THR A 6 -10.13 25.17 -8.49
N PHE A 7 -9.06 25.98 -8.53
CA PHE A 7 -9.19 27.42 -8.71
C PHE A 7 -9.35 27.75 -10.20
N ALA A 8 -10.24 28.67 -10.49
CA ALA A 8 -10.40 29.28 -11.81
C ALA A 8 -10.41 30.80 -11.66
N LYS A 9 -10.06 31.51 -12.73
CA LYS A 9 -10.21 32.97 -12.81
C LYS A 9 -11.69 33.34 -12.61
N ILE A 10 -11.98 34.50 -12.02
CA ILE A 10 -13.36 35.02 -11.88
C ILE A 10 -14.03 35.04 -13.26
N GLY A 11 -15.21 34.44 -13.36
CA GLY A 11 -15.95 34.23 -14.63
C GLY A 11 -15.48 33.03 -15.47
N GLY A 12 -14.43 32.33 -15.06
CA GLY A 12 -13.90 31.14 -15.73
C GLY A 12 -14.44 29.82 -15.15
N SER A 13 -14.39 28.76 -15.95
CA SER A 13 -14.83 27.42 -15.51
C SER A 13 -13.78 26.74 -14.64
N SER A 14 -14.17 26.29 -13.44
CA SER A 14 -13.38 25.41 -12.57
C SER A 14 -13.52 23.92 -12.93
N ARG A 15 -14.20 23.60 -14.04
CA ARG A 15 -14.48 22.22 -14.45
C ARG A 15 -13.21 21.56 -14.94
N VAL A 16 -12.77 20.52 -14.23
CA VAL A 16 -11.69 19.63 -14.66
C VAL A 16 -12.20 18.81 -15.85
N LYS A 17 -11.73 19.13 -17.06
CA LYS A 17 -12.14 18.44 -18.31
C LYS A 17 -11.52 17.06 -18.47
N GLU A 18 -10.34 16.84 -17.88
CA GLU A 18 -9.56 15.62 -18.06
C GLU A 18 -9.41 14.86 -16.74
N SER A 19 -9.91 13.64 -16.70
CA SER A 19 -9.57 12.67 -15.65
C SER A 19 -8.83 11.51 -16.32
N GLN A 20 -7.56 11.29 -15.96
CA GLN A 20 -6.84 10.11 -16.44
C GLN A 20 -7.36 8.88 -15.69
N LYS A 21 -8.40 8.23 -16.22
CA LYS A 21 -9.13 7.20 -15.49
C LYS A 21 -8.43 5.82 -15.45
N HIS A 22 -7.55 5.44 -16.39
CA HIS A 22 -7.31 3.99 -16.57
C HIS A 22 -5.90 3.42 -16.86
N SER A 23 -4.87 4.16 -17.28
CA SER A 23 -3.59 3.53 -17.73
C SER A 23 -2.42 3.57 -16.72
N ALA A 24 -2.45 4.43 -15.70
CA ALA A 24 -1.33 4.61 -14.75
C ALA A 24 -1.63 4.12 -13.32
N ARG A 25 -2.63 3.24 -13.13
CA ARG A 25 -3.02 2.80 -11.78
C ARG A 25 -1.92 1.96 -11.14
N ILE A 26 -1.58 2.33 -9.91
CA ILE A 26 -0.68 1.61 -9.01
C ILE A 26 -1.38 1.48 -7.66
N THR A 27 -1.16 0.35 -6.99
CA THR A 27 -1.55 0.15 -5.59
C THR A 27 -0.29 -0.11 -4.78
N ALA A 28 -0.08 0.68 -3.72
CA ALA A 28 0.96 0.42 -2.73
C ALA A 28 0.33 -0.31 -1.54
N VAL A 29 0.85 -1.48 -1.23
CA VAL A 29 0.52 -2.27 -0.05
C VAL A 29 1.59 -1.95 0.99
N LEU A 30 1.13 -1.55 2.18
CA LEU A 30 1.95 -1.04 3.26
C LEU A 30 1.93 -2.03 4.42
N THR A 31 3.05 -2.18 5.10
CA THR A 31 3.16 -3.08 6.25
C THR A 31 3.93 -2.41 7.38
N ILE A 32 3.30 -2.34 8.54
CA ILE A 32 3.83 -1.69 9.75
C ILE A 32 3.73 -2.63 10.94
N ARG A 33 4.64 -2.46 11.90
CA ARG A 33 4.66 -3.19 13.17
C ARG A 33 4.47 -2.24 14.34
N GLY A 34 3.91 -2.74 15.44
CA GLY A 34 3.56 -1.94 16.63
C GLY A 34 4.75 -1.21 17.26
N ASP A 35 5.96 -1.73 17.10
CA ASP A 35 7.20 -1.10 17.57
C ASP A 35 7.65 0.10 16.71
N GLY A 36 6.93 0.44 15.64
CA GLY A 36 7.24 1.52 14.72
C GLY A 36 7.98 1.09 13.44
N THR A 37 8.34 -0.19 13.33
CA THR A 37 9.06 -0.72 12.16
C THR A 37 8.15 -0.74 10.93
N LYS A 38 8.75 -0.45 9.77
CA LYS A 38 8.11 -0.46 8.47
C LYS A 38 8.77 -1.54 7.62
N LEU A 39 7.98 -2.44 7.06
CA LEU A 39 8.47 -3.47 6.15
C LEU A 39 8.55 -2.93 4.71
N PRO A 40 9.23 -3.64 3.79
CA PRO A 40 9.27 -3.27 2.38
C PRO A 40 7.87 -3.05 1.79
N LEU A 41 7.76 -2.09 0.87
CA LEU A 41 6.52 -1.86 0.14
C LEU A 41 6.27 -3.02 -0.83
N LEU A 42 5.01 -3.42 -1.01
CA LEU A 42 4.60 -4.13 -2.22
C LEU A 42 3.88 -3.16 -3.16
N ILE A 43 4.42 -2.99 -4.37
CA ILE A 43 3.84 -2.15 -5.40
C ILE A 43 3.20 -3.02 -6.48
N ILE A 44 1.88 -2.92 -6.62
CA ILE A 44 1.10 -3.60 -7.65
C ILE A 44 0.86 -2.63 -8.80
N VAL A 45 1.43 -2.93 -9.96
CA VAL A 45 1.27 -2.12 -11.18
C VAL A 45 0.20 -2.72 -12.07
N LYS A 46 -0.67 -1.86 -12.62
CA LYS A 46 -1.73 -2.30 -13.52
C LYS A 46 -1.14 -2.77 -14.85
N GLY A 47 -1.27 -4.05 -15.15
CA GLY A 47 -0.76 -4.65 -16.38
C GLY A 47 -1.05 -6.15 -16.46
N HIS A 48 -0.72 -6.76 -17.59
CA HIS A 48 -0.80 -8.22 -17.73
C HIS A 48 0.45 -8.87 -17.13
N PRO A 49 0.31 -9.87 -16.24
CA PRO A 49 1.45 -10.69 -15.84
C PRO A 49 2.13 -11.29 -17.08
N GLY A 50 3.45 -11.21 -17.16
CA GLY A 50 4.26 -11.59 -18.32
C GLY A 50 4.17 -10.66 -19.53
N GLY A 51 3.45 -9.53 -19.42
CA GLY A 51 3.33 -8.52 -20.47
C GLY A 51 4.44 -7.48 -20.43
N ASP A 52 4.33 -6.46 -21.29
CA ASP A 52 5.38 -5.47 -21.51
C ASP A 52 5.78 -4.72 -20.24
N ILE A 53 4.80 -4.29 -19.42
CA ILE A 53 5.09 -3.59 -18.16
C ILE A 53 6.02 -4.42 -17.26
N GLU A 54 5.81 -5.73 -17.16
CA GLU A 54 6.64 -6.59 -16.32
C GLU A 54 8.02 -6.85 -16.91
N LYS A 55 8.11 -6.91 -18.26
CA LYS A 55 9.32 -7.24 -18.99
C LYS A 55 10.23 -6.05 -19.26
N THR A 56 9.67 -4.88 -19.52
CA THR A 56 10.41 -3.70 -20.00
C THR A 56 10.43 -2.56 -19.00
N GLU A 57 9.32 -2.28 -18.30
CA GLU A 57 9.26 -1.17 -17.35
C GLU A 57 9.73 -1.56 -15.95
N ARG A 58 9.28 -2.71 -15.42
CA ARG A 58 9.65 -3.18 -14.08
C ARG A 58 11.15 -3.18 -13.81
N PRO A 59 12.03 -3.60 -14.75
CA PRO A 59 13.48 -3.55 -14.54
C PRO A 59 14.04 -2.14 -14.30
N THR A 60 13.29 -1.08 -14.66
CA THR A 60 13.70 0.32 -14.46
C THR A 60 13.20 0.92 -13.14
N TYR A 61 12.39 0.18 -12.37
CA TYR A 61 11.85 0.68 -11.10
C TYR A 61 12.93 0.67 -10.01
N PRO A 62 12.88 1.62 -9.05
CA PRO A 62 13.87 1.70 -7.98
C PRO A 62 13.89 0.44 -7.12
N GLU A 63 15.03 0.15 -6.49
CA GLU A 63 15.15 -0.93 -5.51
C GLU A 63 14.39 -0.61 -4.20
N GLY A 64 14.19 -1.65 -3.39
CA GLY A 64 13.54 -1.58 -2.08
C GLY A 64 12.17 -2.26 -2.06
N PRO A 65 11.18 -1.83 -2.87
CA PRO A 65 9.90 -2.51 -2.93
C PRO A 65 9.94 -3.87 -3.63
N VAL A 66 9.02 -4.74 -3.24
CA VAL A 66 8.60 -5.89 -4.06
C VAL A 66 7.61 -5.40 -5.11
N TYR A 67 7.81 -5.79 -6.36
CA TYR A 67 6.95 -5.38 -7.47
C TYR A 67 6.14 -6.55 -7.99
N ALA A 68 4.86 -6.30 -8.27
CA ALA A 68 4.01 -7.26 -8.94
C ALA A 68 3.15 -6.59 -10.01
N VAL A 69 2.87 -7.31 -11.08
CA VAL A 69 1.95 -6.86 -12.14
C VAL A 69 0.63 -7.59 -12.03
N GLN A 70 -0.49 -6.87 -12.09
CA GLN A 70 -1.84 -7.43 -12.02
C GLN A 70 -2.81 -6.60 -12.87
N LYS A 71 -3.75 -7.26 -13.57
CA LYS A 71 -4.60 -6.63 -14.61
C LYS A 71 -5.34 -5.37 -14.16
N ASN A 72 -5.69 -5.29 -12.88
CA ASN A 72 -6.46 -4.22 -12.26
C ASN A 72 -5.66 -3.44 -11.18
N ALA A 73 -4.39 -3.79 -10.96
CA ALA A 73 -3.61 -3.34 -9.81
C ALA A 73 -4.32 -3.57 -8.46
N TYR A 74 -4.93 -4.74 -8.28
CA TYR A 74 -5.65 -5.06 -7.05
C TYR A 74 -5.10 -6.32 -6.40
N MET A 75 -5.31 -6.44 -5.08
CA MET A 75 -4.92 -7.62 -4.31
C MET A 75 -5.77 -8.81 -4.74
N ASN A 76 -5.12 -9.94 -5.00
CA ASN A 76 -5.79 -11.22 -5.22
C ASN A 76 -4.96 -12.34 -4.58
N GLN A 77 -5.45 -13.57 -4.62
CA GLN A 77 -4.76 -14.70 -3.98
C GLN A 77 -3.30 -14.85 -4.43
N ARG A 78 -2.99 -14.63 -5.71
CA ARG A 78 -1.62 -14.74 -6.21
C ARG A 78 -0.72 -13.65 -5.61
N ILE A 79 -1.20 -12.40 -5.60
CA ILE A 79 -0.45 -11.27 -5.05
C ILE A 79 -0.32 -11.41 -3.52
N TRP A 80 -1.35 -11.90 -2.83
CA TRP A 80 -1.29 -12.14 -1.40
C TRP A 80 -0.27 -13.24 -1.05
N SER A 81 -0.24 -14.35 -1.81
CA SER A 81 0.79 -15.38 -1.63
C SER A 81 2.21 -14.84 -1.89
N LEU A 82 2.38 -13.96 -2.87
CA LEU A 82 3.66 -13.27 -3.11
C LEU A 82 4.01 -12.35 -1.92
N TYR A 83 3.06 -11.56 -1.44
CA TYR A 83 3.24 -10.68 -0.28
C TYR A 83 3.70 -11.46 0.96
N LEU A 84 3.04 -12.57 1.28
CA LEU A 84 3.41 -13.41 2.41
C LEU A 84 4.85 -13.90 2.29
N ARG A 85 5.28 -14.38 1.11
CA ARG A 85 6.60 -14.99 0.94
C ARG A 85 7.74 -13.99 0.78
N GLU A 86 7.50 -12.91 0.05
CA GLU A 86 8.57 -11.99 -0.38
C GLU A 86 8.64 -10.71 0.44
N VAL A 87 7.57 -10.34 1.15
CA VAL A 87 7.54 -9.14 1.99
C VAL A 87 7.48 -9.51 3.45
N LEU A 88 6.55 -10.38 3.82
CA LEU A 88 6.28 -10.64 5.23
C LEU A 88 7.29 -11.64 5.82
N LYS A 89 7.44 -12.81 5.21
CA LYS A 89 8.29 -13.90 5.72
C LYS A 89 9.75 -13.50 5.96
N PRO A 90 10.42 -12.69 5.11
CA PRO A 90 11.83 -12.33 5.33
C PRO A 90 12.05 -11.39 6.51
N ASP A 91 11.07 -10.55 6.84
CA ASP A 91 11.22 -9.42 7.77
C ASP A 91 10.27 -9.49 9.00
N ILE A 92 9.59 -10.62 9.20
CA ILE A 92 8.68 -10.81 10.35
C ILE A 92 9.45 -11.34 11.56
N ASP A 93 9.31 -10.66 12.70
CA ASP A 93 9.79 -11.16 13.98
C ASP A 93 8.83 -12.22 14.50
N CYS A 94 9.35 -13.13 15.33
CA CYS A 94 8.59 -14.27 15.80
C CYS A 94 8.70 -14.39 17.33
N PRO A 95 7.57 -14.61 18.05
CA PRO A 95 6.20 -14.76 17.55
C PRO A 95 5.54 -13.44 17.12
N SER A 96 4.59 -13.50 16.16
CA SER A 96 3.87 -12.32 15.67
C SER A 96 2.42 -12.61 15.29
N VAL A 97 1.57 -11.58 15.40
CA VAL A 97 0.20 -11.57 14.88
C VAL A 97 0.11 -10.63 13.68
N VAL A 98 -0.37 -11.15 12.56
CA VAL A 98 -0.59 -10.40 11.32
C VAL A 98 -2.05 -9.98 11.28
N LEU A 99 -2.30 -8.68 11.48
CA LEU A 99 -3.63 -8.10 11.37
C LEU A 99 -3.91 -7.68 9.91
N ALA A 100 -4.97 -8.23 9.32
CA ALA A 100 -5.43 -7.90 7.98
C ALA A 100 -6.95 -7.73 7.95
N ASP A 101 -7.48 -6.99 6.99
CA ASP A 101 -8.94 -6.98 6.77
C ASP A 101 -9.44 -8.36 6.30
N ASN A 102 -10.76 -8.52 6.25
CA ASN A 102 -11.41 -9.78 5.88
C ASN A 102 -11.55 -9.98 4.36
N LEU A 103 -10.69 -9.35 3.54
CA LEU A 103 -10.70 -9.58 2.09
C LEU A 103 -10.55 -11.08 1.79
N ASN A 104 -11.34 -11.60 0.84
CA ASN A 104 -11.44 -13.04 0.58
C ASN A 104 -10.08 -13.75 0.40
N CYS A 105 -9.08 -13.09 -0.20
CA CYS A 105 -7.75 -13.68 -0.34
C CYS A 105 -6.92 -13.66 0.95
N HIS A 106 -7.17 -12.77 1.90
CA HIS A 106 -6.49 -12.78 3.19
C HIS A 106 -6.97 -13.98 4.02
N VAL A 107 -8.28 -14.23 4.06
CA VAL A 107 -8.91 -15.29 4.88
C VAL A 107 -9.10 -16.62 4.14
N SER A 108 -8.46 -16.82 2.99
CA SER A 108 -8.58 -18.06 2.24
C SER A 108 -7.84 -19.22 2.94
N SER A 109 -8.30 -20.46 2.77
CA SER A 109 -7.58 -21.64 3.26
C SER A 109 -6.14 -21.71 2.75
N LYS A 110 -5.87 -21.22 1.54
CA LYS A 110 -4.51 -21.15 0.99
C LYS A 110 -3.62 -20.18 1.76
N SER A 111 -4.18 -19.11 2.30
CA SER A 111 -3.44 -18.11 3.07
C SER A 111 -3.02 -18.66 4.42
N TYR A 112 -3.93 -19.35 5.11
CA TYR A 112 -3.62 -20.05 6.35
C TYR A 112 -2.58 -21.15 6.15
N LYS A 113 -2.71 -21.96 5.09
CA LYS A 113 -1.71 -22.99 4.75
C LYS A 113 -0.32 -22.41 4.51
N ILE A 114 -0.20 -21.26 3.81
CA ILE A 114 1.10 -20.62 3.61
C ILE A 114 1.73 -20.22 4.96
N ILE A 115 0.93 -19.65 5.87
CA ILE A 115 1.43 -19.30 7.20
C ILE A 115 1.85 -20.55 7.98
N GLU A 116 1.00 -21.57 8.04
CA GLU A 116 1.27 -22.80 8.79
C GLU A 116 2.44 -23.62 8.23
N ASP A 117 2.47 -23.84 6.91
CA ASP A 117 3.43 -24.73 6.26
C ASP A 117 4.77 -24.03 5.98
N GLU A 118 4.78 -22.71 5.79
CA GLU A 118 5.97 -21.98 5.34
C GLU A 118 6.54 -21.00 6.38
N PHE A 119 5.77 -20.54 7.38
CA PHE A 119 6.28 -19.67 8.45
C PHE A 119 6.57 -20.52 9.69
N PHE A 120 7.77 -21.09 9.73
CA PHE A 120 8.25 -21.96 10.81
C PHE A 120 8.48 -21.28 12.17
N CYS A 121 7.83 -20.13 12.46
CA CYS A 121 8.16 -19.30 13.63
C CYS A 121 6.99 -18.73 14.45
N GLY A 122 5.80 -19.34 14.43
CA GLY A 122 4.71 -18.90 15.33
C GLY A 122 4.12 -17.55 14.90
N VAL A 123 3.79 -17.47 13.62
CA VAL A 123 3.05 -16.35 13.02
C VAL A 123 1.58 -16.73 12.94
N TYR A 124 0.70 -15.82 13.37
CA TYR A 124 -0.74 -16.04 13.33
C TYR A 124 -1.41 -14.98 12.47
N LEU A 125 -2.18 -15.41 11.47
CA LEU A 125 -2.99 -14.51 10.66
C LEU A 125 -4.34 -14.28 11.35
N HIS A 126 -4.58 -13.04 11.79
CA HIS A 126 -5.80 -12.67 12.49
C HIS A 126 -6.59 -11.63 11.68
N PRO A 127 -7.70 -12.02 11.04
CA PRO A 127 -8.52 -11.07 10.30
C PRO A 127 -9.28 -10.16 11.28
N LEU A 128 -9.41 -8.89 10.91
CA LEU A 128 -10.27 -7.96 11.61
C LEU A 128 -11.74 -8.42 11.48
N PRO A 129 -12.56 -8.20 12.52
CA PRO A 129 -14.00 -8.39 12.41
C PRO A 129 -14.60 -7.62 11.24
N ALA A 130 -15.73 -8.10 10.71
CA ALA A 130 -16.36 -7.44 9.58
C ALA A 130 -16.73 -5.99 9.91
N ASN A 131 -16.47 -5.07 8.97
CA ASN A 131 -16.79 -3.65 9.06
C ASN A 131 -16.07 -2.87 10.18
N THR A 132 -14.99 -3.39 10.76
CA THR A 132 -14.24 -2.69 11.82
C THR A 132 -12.96 -2.01 11.35
N THR A 133 -12.67 -1.98 10.05
CA THR A 133 -11.48 -1.32 9.49
C THR A 133 -11.32 0.12 9.98
N SER A 134 -12.38 0.92 10.00
CA SER A 134 -12.36 2.31 10.46
C SER A 134 -12.11 2.51 11.95
N ILE A 135 -12.06 1.42 12.73
CA ILE A 135 -11.96 1.43 14.20
C ILE A 135 -10.72 0.67 14.67
N LEU A 136 -10.46 -0.51 14.10
CA LEU A 136 -9.46 -1.46 14.58
C LEU A 136 -8.24 -1.58 13.66
N GLN A 137 -8.25 -0.96 12.48
CA GLN A 137 -7.10 -1.02 11.57
C GLN A 137 -6.18 0.19 11.80
N PRO A 138 -4.94 0.01 12.29
CA PRO A 138 -3.98 1.11 12.50
C PRO A 138 -3.81 2.00 11.28
N PHE A 139 -3.82 1.38 10.08
CA PHE A 139 -3.77 2.11 8.83
C PHE A 139 -4.89 3.15 8.70
N ASP A 140 -6.14 2.75 8.86
CA ASP A 140 -7.27 3.65 8.62
C ASP A 140 -7.51 4.65 9.75
N VAL A 141 -7.23 4.29 11.00
CA VAL A 141 -7.48 5.19 12.14
C VAL A 141 -6.44 6.30 12.29
N GLY A 142 -5.19 6.04 11.89
CA GLY A 142 -4.06 6.88 12.28
C GLY A 142 -3.02 7.12 11.19
N PHE A 143 -2.65 6.10 10.43
CA PHE A 143 -1.48 6.20 9.53
C PHE A 143 -1.82 6.78 8.15
N MET A 144 -2.94 6.37 7.55
CA MET A 144 -3.27 6.67 6.15
C MET A 144 -3.53 8.16 5.91
N GLY A 145 -4.06 8.89 6.89
CA GLY A 145 -4.27 10.34 6.80
C GLY A 145 -2.95 11.10 6.58
N PRO A 146 -1.99 11.00 7.52
CA PRO A 146 -0.63 11.54 7.36
C PRO A 146 0.07 11.09 6.09
N PHE A 147 0.05 9.79 5.77
CA PHE A 147 0.70 9.25 4.58
C PHE A 147 0.16 9.87 3.29
N LYS A 148 -1.17 9.96 3.16
CA LYS A 148 -1.82 10.61 2.01
C LYS A 148 -1.47 12.10 1.94
N LYS A 149 -1.40 12.80 3.08
CA LYS A 149 -1.01 14.22 3.12
C LYS A 149 0.42 14.41 2.59
N MET A 150 1.37 13.60 3.05
CA MET A 150 2.76 13.65 2.56
C MET A 150 2.87 13.30 1.07
N CYS A 151 2.16 12.27 0.60
CA CYS A 151 2.04 11.99 -0.83
C CYS A 151 1.50 13.18 -1.63
N ARG A 152 0.55 13.94 -1.09
CA ARG A 152 0.04 15.14 -1.77
C ARG A 152 1.09 16.24 -1.83
N THR A 153 1.79 16.48 -0.72
CA THR A 153 2.85 17.49 -0.63
C THR A 153 3.99 17.20 -1.60
N GLU A 154 4.44 15.95 -1.69
CA GLU A 154 5.51 15.59 -2.63
C GLU A 154 5.06 15.65 -4.08
N TRP A 155 3.82 15.23 -4.38
CA TRP A 155 3.28 15.32 -5.74
C TRP A 155 3.24 16.75 -6.29
N ILE A 156 3.01 17.77 -5.46
CA ILE A 156 2.99 19.18 -5.88
C ILE A 156 4.37 19.66 -6.33
N LYS A 157 5.45 19.06 -5.82
CA LYS A 157 6.84 19.42 -6.13
C LYS A 157 7.36 18.72 -7.40
N GLU A 158 6.62 17.76 -7.93
CA GLU A 158 7.05 16.97 -9.08
C GLU A 158 6.89 17.73 -10.40
N GLU A 159 7.83 17.49 -11.30
CA GLU A 159 7.71 17.93 -12.69
C GLU A 159 6.58 17.18 -13.40
N LYS A 160 5.93 17.86 -14.34
CA LYS A 160 4.86 17.27 -15.13
C LYS A 160 5.45 16.26 -16.11
N VAL A 161 5.09 15.00 -15.93
CA VAL A 161 5.41 13.91 -16.84
C VAL A 161 4.23 13.59 -17.77
N VAL A 162 4.52 13.08 -18.97
CA VAL A 162 3.52 12.94 -20.04
C VAL A 162 3.07 11.49 -20.17
N THR A 163 4.03 10.57 -20.28
CA THR A 163 3.75 9.17 -20.59
C THR A 163 3.20 8.41 -19.38
N ALA A 164 2.50 7.30 -19.63
CA ALA A 164 1.98 6.46 -18.56
C ALA A 164 3.11 5.82 -17.73
N ALA A 165 4.22 5.44 -18.37
CA ALA A 165 5.38 4.85 -17.71
C ALA A 165 6.07 5.86 -16.77
N GLU A 166 6.30 7.09 -17.22
CA GLU A 166 6.87 8.14 -16.36
C GLU A 166 5.94 8.47 -15.18
N LYS A 167 4.62 8.53 -15.40
CA LYS A 167 3.63 8.74 -14.33
C LYS A 167 3.65 7.64 -13.28
N ARG A 168 3.79 6.39 -13.72
CA ARG A 168 3.97 5.23 -12.83
C ARG A 168 5.26 5.38 -12.03
N LEU A 169 6.38 5.60 -12.71
CA LEU A 169 7.69 5.74 -12.07
C LEU A 169 7.73 6.90 -11.05
N ALA A 170 7.20 8.06 -11.41
CA ALA A 170 7.09 9.21 -10.50
C ALA A 170 6.26 8.85 -9.25
N THR A 171 5.15 8.14 -9.44
CA THR A 171 4.32 7.67 -8.32
C THR A 171 5.05 6.67 -7.44
N ILE A 172 5.82 5.74 -8.01
CA ILE A 172 6.62 4.77 -7.26
C ILE A 172 7.68 5.48 -6.43
N LYS A 173 8.47 6.36 -7.07
CA LYS A 173 9.52 7.15 -6.38
C LYS A 173 8.94 7.95 -5.22
N ARG A 174 7.79 8.59 -5.44
CA ARG A 174 7.07 9.32 -4.40
C ARG A 174 6.61 8.42 -3.25
N SER A 175 6.02 7.27 -3.56
CA SER A 175 5.58 6.32 -2.54
C SER A 175 6.75 5.82 -1.69
N ILE A 176 7.89 5.50 -2.31
CA ILE A 176 9.12 5.11 -1.59
C ILE A 176 9.62 6.24 -0.71
N LYS A 177 9.74 7.46 -1.26
CA LYS A 177 10.20 8.63 -0.50
C LYS A 177 9.32 8.88 0.72
N VAL A 178 8.01 8.97 0.52
CA VAL A 178 7.07 9.20 1.62
C VAL A 178 7.13 8.07 2.63
N TRP A 179 7.20 6.81 2.18
CA TRP A 179 7.32 5.66 3.07
C TRP A 179 8.56 5.75 3.96
N ASN A 180 9.70 6.13 3.39
CA ASN A 180 10.94 6.31 4.14
C ASN A 180 10.85 7.47 5.14
N ASP A 181 10.26 8.60 4.73
CA ASP A 181 10.11 9.81 5.54
C ASP A 181 9.05 9.66 6.67
N MET A 182 8.13 8.69 6.59
CA MET A 182 7.14 8.45 7.64
C MET A 182 7.83 8.12 8.98
N LYS A 183 7.50 8.88 10.03
CA LYS A 183 8.10 8.68 11.35
C LYS A 183 7.59 7.39 12.00
N GLN A 184 8.48 6.64 12.66
CA GLN A 184 8.11 5.48 13.47
C GLN A 184 7.05 5.83 14.53
N GLU A 185 7.12 7.04 15.08
CA GLU A 185 6.15 7.55 16.04
C GLU A 185 4.72 7.61 15.48
N THR A 186 4.56 7.90 14.18
CA THR A 186 3.25 7.89 13.53
C THR A 186 2.69 6.47 13.45
N VAL A 187 3.55 5.47 13.31
CA VAL A 187 3.17 4.06 13.35
C VAL A 187 2.70 3.69 14.77
N ARG A 188 3.52 3.92 15.80
CA ARG A 188 3.18 3.58 17.20
C ARG A 188 1.84 4.16 17.63
N LYS A 189 1.64 5.47 17.42
CA LYS A 189 0.38 6.16 17.71
C LYS A 189 -0.83 5.60 16.95
N SER A 190 -0.61 5.05 15.76
CA SER A 190 -1.70 4.43 15.00
C SER A 190 -2.14 3.09 15.61
N PHE A 191 -1.21 2.33 16.20
CA PHE A 191 -1.52 1.10 16.94
C PHE A 191 -2.20 1.41 18.27
N GLU A 192 -1.66 2.35 19.06
CA GLU A 192 -2.29 2.81 20.31
C GLU A 192 -3.75 3.23 20.08
N LYS A 193 -3.98 4.04 19.03
CA LYS A 193 -5.33 4.49 18.68
C LYS A 193 -6.27 3.37 18.26
N ALA A 194 -5.77 2.35 17.57
CA ALA A 194 -6.59 1.24 17.05
C ALA A 194 -6.90 0.18 18.12
N LEU A 195 -5.92 -0.12 18.98
CA LEU A 195 -5.95 -1.30 19.84
C LEU A 195 -6.14 -0.98 21.33
N ASN A 196 -5.83 0.23 21.81
CA ASN A 196 -6.11 0.62 23.20
C ASN A 196 -7.60 0.94 23.44
N ILE A 197 -8.49 0.66 22.48
CA ILE A 197 -9.94 0.78 22.66
C ILE A 197 -10.48 -0.33 23.60
N PHE A 198 -9.69 -1.37 23.88
CA PHE A 198 -10.10 -2.53 24.68
C PHE A 198 -9.52 -2.59 26.10
N GLU A 199 -8.75 -1.59 26.53
CA GLU A 199 -8.42 -1.44 27.95
C GLU A 199 -9.62 -0.74 28.64
N ILE A 200 -10.53 -1.56 29.19
CA ILE A 200 -11.62 -1.15 30.11
C ILE A 200 -11.20 -1.49 31.53
#